data_AF-A0A3B1BWA5-F1
#
_entry.id   AF-A0A3B1BWA5-F1
#
_cell.length_a   1.000
_cell.length_b   1.000
_cell.length_c   1.000
_cell.angle_alpha   90.00
_cell.angle_beta   90.00
_cell.angle_gamma   90.00
#
_symmetry.space_group_name_H-M   'P 1'
#
loop_
_entity.id
_entity.type
_entity.pdbx_description
1 polymer ?
#
loop_
_entity_poly.entity_id
_entity_poly.type
_entity_poly.pdbx_seq_one_letter_code
_entity_poly.pdbx_strand_id
1 'polypeptide(L)'
;AMFDSEVVRIEPGAIKVKNNGSGDTAKLENDFVFALTGYHPGAELVSGCGAKIDSETLAPEHNPDTLETSVPGLYVAGSMVAGNNNNKVFIENSREHGKKII
;
A
#
# COMPACT_ATOMS: atom_id res chain seq x y z
N ALA A 1 -18.60 12.54 -14.63
CA ALA A 1 -17.81 11.68 -13.74
C ALA A 1 -18.73 11.12 -12.65
N MET A 2 -18.58 9.85 -12.28
CA MET A 2 -19.32 9.25 -11.16
C MET A 2 -18.45 9.38 -9.91
N PHE A 3 -18.76 10.35 -9.04
CA PHE A 3 -18.08 10.51 -7.75
C PHE A 3 -18.74 9.63 -6.69
N ASP A 4 -18.02 9.39 -5.59
CA ASP A 4 -18.50 8.58 -4.44
C ASP A 4 -19.16 7.25 -4.89
N SER A 5 -18.44 6.53 -5.75
CA SER A 5 -18.95 5.35 -6.44
C SER A 5 -17.97 4.19 -6.32
N GLU A 6 -18.51 2.99 -6.15
CA GLU A 6 -17.77 1.74 -5.97
C GLU A 6 -18.17 0.71 -7.03
N VAL A 7 -17.20 0.06 -7.65
CA VAL A 7 -17.47 -1.08 -8.54
C VAL A 7 -17.76 -2.30 -7.68
N VAL A 8 -19.00 -2.81 -7.73
CA VAL A 8 -19.45 -3.95 -6.92
C VAL A 8 -19.45 -5.28 -7.70
N ARG A 9 -19.32 -5.22 -9.03
CA ARG A 9 -19.19 -6.42 -9.87
C ARG A 9 -18.49 -6.09 -11.20
N ILE A 10 -17.61 -6.99 -11.64
CA ILE A 10 -17.00 -6.98 -12.97
C ILE A 10 -17.53 -8.22 -13.72
N GLU A 11 -18.10 -8.01 -14.90
CA GLU A 11 -18.72 -9.03 -15.75
C GLU A 11 -18.12 -8.95 -17.17
N PRO A 12 -18.23 -9.99 -18.00
CA PRO A 12 -17.91 -9.88 -19.42
C PRO A 12 -18.74 -8.76 -20.08
N GLY A 13 -18.06 -7.76 -20.63
CA GLY A 13 -18.67 -6.63 -21.34
C GLY A 13 -19.39 -5.60 -20.44
N ALA A 14 -19.32 -5.71 -19.11
CA ALA A 14 -19.99 -4.75 -18.23
C ALA A 14 -19.42 -4.68 -16.81
N ILE A 15 -19.70 -3.57 -16.12
CA ILE A 15 -19.50 -3.41 -14.68
C ILE A 15 -20.79 -3.00 -13.99
N LYS A 16 -20.93 -3.36 -12.71
CA LYS A 16 -21.96 -2.82 -11.83
C LYS A 16 -21.33 -1.85 -10.85
N VAL A 17 -21.84 -0.63 -10.82
CA VAL A 17 -21.36 0.46 -9.96
C VAL A 17 -22.46 0.85 -8.99
N LYS A 18 -22.10 1.03 -7.72
CA LYS A 18 -22.98 1.54 -6.66
C LYS A 18 -22.53 2.95 -6.30
N ASN A 19 -23.47 3.89 -6.17
CA ASN A 19 -23.18 5.17 -5.55
C ASN A 19 -23.36 5.06 -4.02
N ASN A 20 -22.36 5.47 -3.24
CA ASN A 20 -22.36 5.23 -1.80
C ASN A 20 -23.30 6.19 -1.04
N GLY A 21 -23.43 7.44 -1.49
CA GLY A 21 -24.35 8.41 -0.90
C GLY A 21 -25.84 8.08 -1.09
N SER A 22 -26.24 7.63 -2.29
CA SER A 22 -27.65 7.30 -2.61
C SER A 22 -28.00 5.83 -2.42
N GLY A 23 -27.03 4.93 -2.53
CA GLY A 23 -27.24 3.48 -2.55
C GLY A 23 -27.68 2.92 -3.91
N ASP A 24 -27.92 3.78 -4.90
CA ASP A 24 -28.36 3.37 -6.24
C ASP A 24 -27.29 2.55 -6.96
N THR A 25 -27.73 1.60 -7.79
CA THR A 25 -26.84 0.78 -8.60
C THR A 25 -27.11 0.94 -10.09
N ALA A 26 -26.05 1.08 -10.87
CA ALA A 26 -26.08 1.17 -12.32
C ALA A 26 -25.25 0.04 -12.96
N LYS A 27 -25.68 -0.43 -14.13
CA LYS A 27 -24.91 -1.32 -15.00
C LYS A 27 -24.37 -0.51 -16.17
N LEU A 28 -23.07 -0.61 -16.43
CA LEU A 28 -22.39 0.11 -17.50
C LEU A 28 -21.71 -0.89 -18.44
N GLU A 29 -21.84 -0.70 -19.75
CA GLU A 29 -21.06 -1.44 -20.74
C GLU A 29 -19.57 -1.10 -20.59
N ASN A 30 -18.72 -2.11 -20.58
CA ASN A 30 -17.30 -1.96 -20.28
C ASN A 30 -16.47 -3.15 -20.78
N ASP A 31 -15.45 -2.87 -21.60
CA ASP A 31 -14.56 -3.91 -22.14
C ASP A 31 -13.32 -4.16 -21.26
N PHE A 32 -12.78 -3.13 -20.61
CA PHE A 32 -11.54 -3.20 -19.83
C PHE A 32 -11.66 -2.47 -18.49
N VAL A 33 -10.98 -2.95 -17.46
CA VAL A 33 -10.91 -2.30 -16.15
C VAL A 33 -9.46 -2.04 -15.78
N PHE A 34 -9.13 -0.80 -15.42
CA PHE A 34 -7.86 -0.44 -14.81
C PHE A 34 -8.08 -0.18 -13.32
N ALA A 35 -7.71 -1.14 -12.47
CA ALA A 35 -7.80 -1.01 -11.02
C ALA A 35 -6.61 -0.21 -10.47
N LEU A 36 -6.65 1.12 -10.63
CA LEU A 36 -5.60 2.04 -10.19
C LEU A 36 -5.82 2.51 -8.73
N THR A 37 -6.11 1.57 -7.83
CA THR A 37 -6.48 1.85 -6.43
C THR A 37 -5.26 1.95 -5.49
N GLY A 38 -4.06 2.10 -6.04
CA GLY A 38 -2.81 2.13 -5.28
C GLY A 38 -2.25 0.74 -4.98
N TYR A 39 -1.29 0.68 -4.06
CA TYR A 39 -0.58 -0.52 -3.64
C TYR A 39 -0.25 -0.44 -2.14
N HIS A 40 -0.09 -1.60 -1.52
CA HIS A 40 0.44 -1.72 -0.16
C HIS A 40 1.87 -2.29 -0.21
N PRO A 41 2.76 -1.89 0.71
CA PRO A 41 4.05 -2.55 0.85
C PRO A 41 3.84 -3.99 1.31
N GLY A 42 4.65 -4.91 0.78
CA GLY A 42 4.63 -6.33 1.16
C GLY A 42 5.22 -6.57 2.55
N ALA A 43 4.50 -6.13 3.59
CA ALA A 43 4.89 -6.29 4.99
C ALA A 43 4.91 -7.76 5.42
N GLU A 44 4.24 -8.65 4.68
CA GLU A 44 4.21 -10.10 4.93
C GLU A 44 5.59 -10.74 4.85
N LEU A 45 6.46 -10.26 3.95
CA LEU A 45 7.83 -10.75 3.86
C LEU A 45 8.62 -10.41 5.12
N VAL A 46 8.50 -9.15 5.57
CA VAL A 46 9.24 -8.64 6.73
C VAL A 46 8.70 -9.24 8.03
N SER A 47 7.38 -9.36 8.16
CA SER A 47 6.76 -10.03 9.30
C SER A 47 7.01 -11.53 9.31
N GLY A 48 7.07 -12.18 8.14
CA GLY A 48 7.47 -13.58 7.99
C GLY A 48 8.90 -13.85 8.45
N CYS A 49 9.78 -12.85 8.41
CA CYS A 49 11.12 -12.89 9.00
C CYS A 49 11.14 -12.62 10.52
N GLY A 50 9.98 -12.38 11.14
CA GLY A 50 9.82 -12.18 12.58
C GLY A 50 9.83 -10.73 13.04
N ALA A 51 9.94 -9.75 12.14
CA ALA A 51 9.90 -8.35 12.50
C ALA A 51 8.47 -7.90 12.86
N LYS A 52 8.37 -7.10 13.92
CA LYS A 52 7.13 -6.44 14.33
C LYS A 52 6.69 -5.41 13.29
N ILE A 53 5.39 -5.35 13.05
CA ILE A 53 4.75 -4.42 12.13
C ILE A 53 3.83 -3.51 12.94
N ASP A 54 3.93 -2.21 12.70
CA ASP A 54 3.00 -1.23 13.24
C ASP A 54 1.61 -1.46 12.63
N SER A 55 0.59 -1.65 13.48
CA SER A 55 -0.75 -2.05 13.05
C SER A 55 -1.53 -0.94 12.33
N GLU A 56 -1.14 0.33 12.51
CA GLU A 56 -1.83 1.46 11.89
C GLU A 56 -1.23 1.79 10.52
N THR A 57 0.09 1.83 10.47
CA THR A 57 0.85 2.23 9.28
C THR A 57 1.25 1.05 8.40
N LEU A 58 1.22 -0.17 8.92
CA LEU A 58 1.78 -1.38 8.28
C LEU A 58 3.27 -1.29 7.96
N ALA A 59 3.99 -0.36 8.59
CA ALA A 59 5.44 -0.25 8.47
C ALA A 59 6.13 -1.22 9.46
N PRO A 60 7.28 -1.81 9.10
CA PRO A 60 8.11 -2.52 10.07
C PRO A 60 8.62 -1.57 11.16
N GLU A 61 8.51 -1.98 12.42
CA GLU A 61 9.17 -1.27 13.52
C GLU A 61 10.69 -1.31 13.31
N HIS A 62 11.33 -0.15 13.29
CA HIS A 62 12.76 -0.02 13.05
C HIS A 62 13.37 1.18 13.79
N ASN A 63 14.68 1.13 13.99
CA ASN A 63 15.45 2.26 14.51
C ASN A 63 15.61 3.33 13.41
N PRO A 64 15.24 4.61 13.63
CA PRO A 64 15.30 5.64 12.60
C PRO A 64 16.72 6.02 12.14
N ASP A 65 17.73 5.74 12.96
CA ASP A 65 19.13 6.08 12.69
C ASP A 65 19.89 4.97 11.95
N THR A 66 19.54 3.70 12.20
CA THR A 66 20.20 2.53 11.57
C THR A 66 19.32 1.79 10.58
N LEU A 67 18.00 1.98 10.66
CA LEU A 67 16.96 1.24 9.95
C LEU A 67 16.90 -0.26 10.27
N GLU A 68 17.54 -0.67 11.37
CA GLU A 68 17.44 -2.03 11.89
C GLU A 68 16.04 -2.27 12.46
N THR A 69 15.43 -3.40 12.10
CA THR A 69 14.12 -3.79 12.60
C THR A 69 14.20 -4.32 14.03
N SER A 70 13.07 -4.76 14.57
CA SER A 70 13.04 -5.53 15.82
C SER A 70 13.76 -6.90 15.76
N VAL A 71 14.15 -7.37 14.57
CA VAL A 71 14.98 -8.57 14.39
C VAL A 71 16.43 -8.13 14.13
N PRO A 72 17.40 -8.51 14.99
CA PRO A 72 18.80 -8.15 14.81
C PRO A 72 19.35 -8.63 13.46
N GLY A 73 20.08 -7.75 12.76
CA GLY A 73 20.64 -8.02 11.44
C GLY A 73 19.64 -7.96 10.28
N LEU A 74 18.36 -7.65 10.54
CA LEU A 74 17.35 -7.42 9.51
C LEU A 74 17.06 -5.92 9.42
N TYR A 75 17.32 -5.33 8.25
CA TYR A 75 17.16 -3.90 7.98
C TYR A 75 16.12 -3.65 6.90
N VAL A 76 15.49 -2.47 6.93
CA VAL A 76 14.51 -2.04 5.93
C VAL A 76 14.90 -0.72 5.29
N ALA A 77 14.67 -0.58 3.99
CA ALA A 77 14.97 0.64 3.24
C ALA A 77 13.91 0.91 2.18
N GLY A 78 13.97 2.06 1.53
CA GLY A 78 12.95 2.46 0.56
C GLY A 78 11.58 2.68 1.19
N SER A 79 10.54 2.58 0.37
CA SER A 79 9.14 2.81 0.76
C SER A 79 8.65 1.89 1.89
N MET A 80 9.30 0.74 2.10
CA MET A 80 8.99 -0.18 3.20
C MET A 80 9.08 0.49 4.57
N VAL A 81 9.97 1.48 4.73
CA VAL A 81 10.15 2.27 5.97
C VAL A 81 8.86 3.01 6.38
N ALA A 82 8.02 3.40 5.41
CA ALA A 82 6.84 4.22 5.68
C ALA A 82 5.51 3.45 5.67
N GLY A 83 5.52 2.16 5.31
CA GLY A 83 4.28 1.38 5.24
C GLY A 83 3.28 2.00 4.25
N ASN A 84 2.02 2.09 4.67
CA ASN A 84 0.91 2.72 3.96
C ASN A 84 1.06 4.25 3.83
N ASN A 85 1.98 4.89 4.56
CA ASN A 85 2.31 6.30 4.37
C ASN A 85 3.27 6.49 3.18
N ASN A 86 2.95 5.88 2.04
CA ASN A 86 3.82 5.80 0.86
C ASN A 86 4.11 7.15 0.19
N ASN A 87 3.44 8.22 0.61
CA ASN A 87 3.70 9.61 0.22
C ASN A 87 4.80 10.29 1.03
N LYS A 88 5.47 9.58 1.96
CA LYS A 88 6.58 10.12 2.77
C LYS A 88 7.96 9.71 2.24
N VAL A 89 8.05 8.64 1.44
CA VAL A 89 9.32 8.08 0.98
C VAL A 89 9.36 8.04 -0.53
N PHE A 90 10.35 8.74 -1.09
CA PHE A 90 10.61 8.90 -2.51
C PHE A 90 12.07 8.53 -2.81
N ILE A 91 12.41 8.39 -4.09
CA ILE A 91 13.78 8.03 -4.50
C ILE A 91 14.80 9.05 -3.99
N GLU A 92 14.40 10.31 -3.88
CA GLU A 92 15.22 11.43 -3.43
C GLU A 92 15.66 11.30 -1.98
N ASN A 93 14.74 10.91 -1.08
CA ASN A 93 15.06 10.79 0.35
C ASN A 93 15.48 9.37 0.73
N SER A 94 14.96 8.34 0.06
CA SER A 94 15.22 6.96 0.42
C SER A 94 16.61 6.48 0.02
N ARG A 95 17.26 7.13 -0.94
CA ARG A 95 18.64 6.78 -1.35
C ARG A 95 19.66 6.92 -0.21
N GLU A 96 19.35 7.78 0.77
CA GLU A 96 20.20 7.98 1.94
C GLU A 96 20.10 6.84 2.96
N HIS A 97 19.07 5.99 2.87
CA HIS A 97 18.86 4.86 3.77
C HIS A 97 20.02 3.87 3.72
N GLY A 98 20.60 3.64 2.55
CA GLY A 98 21.73 2.70 2.41
C GLY A 98 22.96 3.10 3.24
N LYS A 99 23.14 4.40 3.53
CA LYS A 99 24.26 4.88 4.36
C LYS A 99 24.09 4.60 5.85
N LYS A 100 22.87 4.24 6.28
CA LYS A 100 22.51 3.95 7.67
C LYS A 100 22.65 2.47 8.05
N ILE A 101 22.70 1.60 7.04
CA ILE A 101 22.72 0.14 7.18
C ILE A 101 24.19 -0.32 7.24
N ILE A 102 24.50 -1.26 8.13
CA ILE A 102 25.85 -1.76 8.45
C ILE A 102 26.03 -3.18 7.91
#